data_AF-A0A8J3YEJ7-F1
#
_entry.id   AF-A0A8J3YEJ7-F1
#
_cell.length_a   1.000
_cell.length_b   1.000
_cell.length_c   1.000
_cell.angle_alpha   90.00
_cell.angle_beta   90.00
_cell.angle_gamma   90.00
#
_symmetry.space_group_name_H-M   'P 1'
#
loop_
_entity.id
_entity.type
_entity.pdbx_description
1 polymer ?
#
loop_
_entity_poly.entity_id
_entity_poly.type
_entity_poly.pdbx_seq_one_letter_code
_entity_poly.pdbx_strand_id
1 'polypeptide(L)'
;MSETHEDAILVGGPRDGNRLESQGQPVVEVEIDGFMHRYAITTKERDGRRVYNYDGMIDPSGAQPGAQAPEGGLHDPISGDRLSG
;
A
#
# COMPACT_ATOMS: atom_id res chain seq x y z
N MET A 1 15.75 -24.97 -18.87
CA MET A 1 14.55 -24.18 -19.20
C MET A 1 14.07 -23.61 -17.89
N SER A 2 14.09 -22.30 -17.70
CA SER A 2 13.57 -21.68 -16.48
C SER A 2 12.05 -21.81 -16.53
N GLU A 3 11.47 -22.64 -15.67
CA GLU A 3 10.03 -22.71 -15.52
C GLU A 3 9.59 -21.42 -14.82
N THR A 4 8.88 -20.54 -15.53
CA THR A 4 8.33 -19.31 -14.93
C THR A 4 7.29 -19.73 -13.91
N HIS A 5 7.65 -19.72 -12.62
CA HIS A 5 6.78 -20.16 -11.54
C HIS A 5 6.04 -18.96 -10.97
N GLU A 6 4.79 -18.78 -11.39
CA GLU A 6 3.91 -17.74 -10.85
C GLU A 6 3.47 -18.12 -9.42
N ASP A 7 4.17 -17.58 -8.42
CA ASP A 7 3.95 -17.87 -7.00
C ASP A 7 3.04 -16.87 -6.28
N ALA A 8 2.56 -15.83 -6.98
CA ALA A 8 1.73 -14.78 -6.41
C ALA A 8 0.39 -14.59 -7.14
N ILE A 9 -0.62 -14.13 -6.41
CA ILE A 9 -1.90 -13.64 -6.93
C ILE A 9 -2.20 -12.24 -6.36
N LEU A 10 -2.57 -11.31 -7.24
CA LEU A 10 -2.83 -9.91 -6.90
C LEU A 10 -4.32 -9.68 -6.59
N VAL A 11 -4.61 -8.86 -5.58
CA VAL A 11 -5.99 -8.58 -5.13
C VAL A 11 -6.20 -7.08 -4.85
N GLY A 12 -7.34 -6.53 -5.27
CA GLY A 12 -7.85 -5.20 -4.88
C GLY A 12 -7.34 -4.00 -5.69
N GLY A 13 -6.56 -4.22 -6.75
CA GLY A 13 -5.96 -3.16 -7.57
C GLY A 13 -6.19 -3.35 -9.07
N PRO A 14 -5.53 -2.54 -9.94
CA PRO A 14 -5.72 -2.60 -11.39
C PRO A 14 -5.36 -3.95 -12.04
N ARG A 15 -4.66 -4.82 -11.32
CA ARG A 15 -4.29 -6.17 -11.75
C ARG A 15 -4.97 -7.25 -10.91
N ASP A 16 -6.13 -6.97 -10.31
CA ASP A 16 -6.90 -7.97 -9.55
C ASP A 16 -7.05 -9.29 -10.31
N GLY A 17 -6.78 -10.39 -9.61
CA GLY A 17 -6.86 -11.76 -10.13
C GLY A 17 -5.65 -12.19 -10.99
N ASN A 18 -4.78 -11.27 -11.40
CA ASN A 18 -3.58 -11.64 -12.15
C ASN A 18 -2.55 -12.36 -11.27
N ARG A 19 -1.71 -13.14 -11.92
CA ARG A 19 -0.62 -13.91 -11.33
C ARG A 19 0.71 -13.37 -11.82
N LEU A 20 1.74 -13.46 -10.97
CA LEU A 20 3.11 -13.11 -11.33
C LEU A 20 4.10 -13.88 -10.44
N GLU A 21 5.38 -13.78 -10.79
CA GLU A 21 6.49 -14.25 -9.96
C GLU A 21 6.92 -13.12 -9.02
N SER A 22 6.72 -13.31 -7.72
CA SER A 22 7.10 -12.36 -6.68
C SER A 22 8.55 -12.45 -6.28
N GLN A 23 9.25 -13.53 -6.65
CA GLN A 23 10.60 -13.86 -6.19
C GLN A 23 10.72 -13.85 -4.66
N GLY A 24 9.61 -14.10 -3.96
CA GLY A 24 9.50 -14.02 -2.51
C GLY A 24 9.68 -12.61 -1.91
N GLN A 25 9.58 -11.55 -2.71
CA GLN A 25 9.64 -10.19 -2.21
C GLN A 25 8.40 -9.85 -1.37
N PRO A 26 8.53 -9.08 -0.28
CA PRO A 26 7.39 -8.67 0.53
C PRO A 26 6.47 -7.68 -0.20
N VAL A 27 6.97 -7.05 -1.26
CA VAL A 27 6.25 -6.07 -2.06
C VAL A 27 6.57 -6.34 -3.53
N VAL A 28 5.55 -6.24 -4.38
CA VAL A 28 5.68 -6.28 -5.84
C VAL A 28 5.14 -5.00 -6.43
N GLU A 29 5.84 -4.46 -7.42
CA GLU A 29 5.50 -3.22 -8.10
C GLU A 29 5.23 -3.54 -9.57
N VAL A 30 4.14 -3.00 -10.10
CA VAL A 30 3.71 -3.20 -11.48
C VAL A 30 3.49 -1.84 -12.13
N GLU A 31 4.21 -1.56 -13.21
CA GLU A 31 4.03 -0.34 -13.98
C GLU A 31 2.75 -0.44 -14.84
N ILE A 32 1.87 0.54 -14.72
CA ILE A 32 0.62 0.66 -15.50
C ILE A 32 0.40 2.14 -15.77
N ASP A 33 0.21 2.51 -17.04
CA ASP A 33 -0.02 3.89 -17.49
C ASP A 33 1.02 4.91 -16.97
N GLY A 34 2.27 4.47 -16.81
CA GLY A 34 3.38 5.29 -16.31
C GLY A 34 3.41 5.47 -14.77
N PHE A 35 2.53 4.78 -14.04
CA PHE A 35 2.50 4.77 -12.58
C PHE A 35 2.93 3.41 -12.03
N MET A 36 3.60 3.41 -10.88
CA MET A 36 4.02 2.18 -10.20
C MET A 36 2.94 1.76 -9.19
N HIS A 37 2.22 0.68 -9.50
CA HIS A 37 1.20 0.10 -8.63
C HIS A 37 1.80 -0.95 -7.70
N ARG A 38 1.71 -0.70 -6.40
CA ARG A 38 2.32 -1.51 -5.35
C ARG A 38 1.32 -2.50 -4.76
N TYR A 39 1.76 -3.74 -4.58
CA TYR A 39 1.02 -4.76 -3.85
C TYR A 39 1.92 -5.34 -2.76
N ALA A 40 1.40 -5.48 -1.54
CA ALA A 40 2.11 -6.00 -0.39
C ALA A 40 1.66 -7.44 -0.07
N ILE A 41 2.62 -8.29 0.28
CA ILE A 41 2.38 -9.68 0.66
C ILE A 41 1.46 -9.73 1.89
N THR A 42 0.54 -10.69 1.89
CA THR A 42 -0.28 -10.99 3.05
C THR A 42 0.12 -12.34 3.66
N THR A 43 -0.40 -12.66 4.84
CA THR A 43 -0.26 -13.99 5.44
C THR A 43 -1.17 -15.04 4.79
N LYS A 44 -1.93 -14.69 3.74
CA LYS A 44 -2.90 -15.57 3.09
C LYS A 44 -2.30 -16.21 1.84
N GLU A 45 -2.75 -17.42 1.58
CA GLU A 45 -2.47 -18.15 0.35
C GLU A 45 -3.77 -18.58 -0.33
N ARG A 46 -3.75 -18.68 -1.66
CA ARG A 46 -4.85 -19.12 -2.51
C ARG A 46 -4.31 -19.95 -3.66
N ASP A 47 -4.86 -21.14 -3.87
CA ASP A 47 -4.45 -22.05 -4.95
C ASP A 47 -2.92 -22.33 -4.97
N GLY A 48 -2.32 -22.45 -3.77
CA GLY A 48 -0.89 -22.65 -3.57
C GLY A 48 -0.01 -21.42 -3.85
N ARG A 49 -0.60 -20.22 -3.98
CA ARG A 49 0.09 -18.96 -4.27
C ARG A 49 -0.11 -17.95 -3.15
N ARG A 50 0.91 -17.12 -2.92
CA ARG A 50 0.86 -16.02 -1.95
C ARG A 50 -0.08 -14.93 -2.44
N VAL A 51 -0.93 -14.44 -1.55
CA VAL A 51 -1.85 -13.35 -1.87
C VAL A 51 -1.16 -12.01 -1.58
N TYR A 52 -1.14 -11.13 -2.57
CA TYR A 52 -0.66 -9.76 -2.46
C TYR A 52 -1.83 -8.80 -2.61
N ASN A 53 -2.03 -7.95 -1.61
CA ASN A 53 -3.07 -6.93 -1.63
C ASN A 53 -2.53 -5.62 -2.18
N TYR A 54 -3.35 -4.92 -2.94
CA TYR A 54 -3.04 -3.59 -3.42
C TYR A 54 -2.80 -2.64 -2.25
N ASP A 55 -1.64 -1.99 -2.26
CA ASP A 55 -1.15 -1.10 -1.21
C ASP A 55 -1.14 0.36 -1.67
N GLY A 56 -1.12 0.61 -2.99
CA GLY A 56 -1.29 1.95 -3.54
C GLY A 56 -0.58 2.17 -4.86
N MET A 57 -0.50 3.44 -5.25
CA MET A 57 0.15 3.90 -6.46
C MET A 57 1.27 4.86 -6.09
N ILE A 58 2.40 4.78 -6.80
CA ILE A 58 3.53 5.69 -6.71
C ILE A 58 3.66 6.37 -8.07
N ASP A 59 3.70 7.70 -8.07
CA ASP A 59 4.11 8.48 -9.24
C ASP A 59 5.65 8.49 -9.31
N PRO A 60 6.27 7.87 -10.33
CA PRO A 60 7.73 7.82 -10.45
C PRO A 60 8.36 9.19 -10.74
N SER A 61 7.59 10.18 -11.21
CA SER A 61 8.04 11.56 -11.36
C SER A 61 8.20 12.31 -10.03
N GLY A 62 7.76 11.68 -8.93
CA GLY A 62 8.00 12.11 -7.56
C GLY A 62 6.78 12.78 -6.95
N ALA A 63 6.43 12.35 -5.74
CA ALA A 63 5.62 13.15 -4.84
C ALA A 63 6.42 14.41 -4.46
N GLN A 64 5.89 15.60 -4.74
CA GLN A 64 6.37 16.80 -4.06
C GLN A 64 6.24 16.55 -2.54
N PRO A 65 7.28 16.81 -1.72
CA PRO A 65 7.14 16.77 -0.28
C PRO A 65 6.20 17.92 0.13
N GLY A 66 4.91 17.63 0.38
CA GLY A 66 3.96 18.70 0.68
C GLY A 66 2.48 18.37 0.85
N ALA A 67 2.06 17.11 1.00
CA ALA A 67 0.65 16.78 1.24
C ALA A 67 0.46 15.95 2.53
N GLN A 68 0.95 16.48 3.65
CA GLN A 68 0.27 16.32 4.92
C GLN A 68 -0.05 17.73 5.38
N ALA A 69 -1.31 18.15 5.25
CA ALA A 69 -1.80 19.21 6.11
C ALA A 69 -2.05 18.55 7.48
N PRO A 70 -1.30 18.90 8.54
CA PRO A 70 -1.73 18.59 9.88
C PRO A 70 -2.76 19.66 10.25
N GLU A 71 -3.94 19.63 9.63
CA GLU A 71 -5.12 20.19 10.26
C GLU A 71 -5.59 19.16 11.29
N GLY A 72 -4.74 19.01 12.31
CA GLY A 72 -5.15 18.52 13.61
C GLY A 72 -6.35 19.36 14.01
N GLY A 73 -7.50 18.70 14.09
CA GLY A 73 -8.73 19.32 14.54
C GLY A 73 -8.48 20.11 15.82
N LEU A 74 -9.14 21.27 15.91
CA LEU A 74 -9.24 22.03 17.15
C LEU A 74 -9.54 21.06 18.29
N HIS A 75 -8.54 20.81 19.12
CA HIS A 75 -8.77 20.34 20.46
C HIS A 75 -8.83 21.60 21.31
N ASP A 76 -10.03 22.11 21.53
CA ASP A 76 -10.27 23.15 22.53
C ASP A 76 -9.66 22.69 23.86
N PRO A 77 -8.65 23.38 24.43
CA PRO A 77 -8.31 23.15 25.81
C PRO A 77 -9.44 23.74 26.65
N ILE A 78 -10.25 22.88 27.28
CA ILE A 78 -11.11 23.29 28.38
C ILE A 78 -10.19 23.86 29.46
N SER A 79 -10.11 25.19 29.50
CA SER A 79 -9.53 25.92 30.62
C SER A 79 -10.50 25.81 31.79
N GLY A 80 -10.21 24.90 32.71
CA GLY A 80 -10.68 24.88 34.09
C GLY A 80 -9.56 24.24 34.89
N ASP A 81 -8.97 24.84 35.91
CA ASP A 81 -9.58 25.61 36.98
C ASP A 81 -8.50 26.47 37.65
N ARG A 82 -8.78 27.76 37.83
CA ARG A 82 -8.14 28.62 38.80
C ARG A 82 -9.17 29.61 39.30
N LEU A 83 -9.89 29.23 40.35
CA LEU A 83 -10.57 30.18 41.23
C LEU A 83 -9.95 30.09 42.62
N SER A 84 -9.36 31.22 43.02
CA SER A 84 -8.95 31.54 44.37
C SER A 84 -10.12 31.48 45.35
N GLY A 85 -9.81 31.00 46.56
CA GLY A 85 -10.54 31.25 47.80
C GLY A 85 -9.52 31.46 48.90
#